data_AF-A0A7S1WLE9-F1
#
_entry.id   AF-A0A7S1WLE9-F1
#
_cell.length_a   1.000
_cell.length_b   1.000
_cell.length_c   1.000
_cell.angle_alpha   90.00
_cell.angle_beta   90.00
_cell.angle_gamma   90.00
#
_symmetry.space_group_name_H-M   'P 1'
#
loop_
_entity.id
_entity.type
_entity.pdbx_description
1 polymer ?
#
loop_
_entity_poly.entity_id
_entity_poly.type
_entity_poly.pdbx_seq_one_letter_code
_entity_poly.pdbx_strand_id
1 'polypeptide(L)'
;MLGFVNGLAIVMIRAQLRQYHLQGDGPWVEKEMIISMTITAVFAMASAWVWARIPLAGKVFPAPLASLILTAVFAFVLKDVMPRRTLKDVAGAQTFRGGISTMPSWDFPPVGVDWHSGHMWAKVISTAVRFAIVGLLESLMTEALIDQITGTSGSMRRECFGQ
;
A
#
# COMPACT_ATOMS: atom_id res chain seq x y z
N MET A 1 -21.18 3.87 -1.71
CA MET A 1 -19.81 3.36 -2.02
C MET A 1 -18.94 4.40 -2.71
N LEU A 2 -19.43 5.13 -3.72
CA LEU A 2 -18.67 6.24 -4.36
C LEU A 2 -18.02 7.22 -3.36
N GLY A 3 -18.74 7.65 -2.32
CA GLY A 3 -18.17 8.52 -1.28
C GLY A 3 -17.04 7.89 -0.45
N PHE A 4 -17.11 6.58 -0.18
CA PHE A 4 -16.06 5.84 0.53
C PHE A 4 -14.82 5.68 -0.35
N VAL A 5 -14.99 5.26 -1.61
CA VAL A 5 -13.88 5.09 -2.57
C VAL A 5 -13.18 6.43 -2.83
N ASN A 6 -13.94 7.51 -3.02
CA ASN A 6 -13.37 8.85 -3.21
C ASN A 6 -12.64 9.33 -1.95
N GLY A 7 -13.21 9.09 -0.76
CA GLY A 7 -12.55 9.41 0.51
C GLY A 7 -11.24 8.64 0.70
N LEU A 8 -11.24 7.34 0.41
CA LEU A 8 -10.04 6.49 0.48
C LEU A 8 -8.97 6.96 -0.50
N ALA A 9 -9.35 7.34 -1.73
CA ALA A 9 -8.42 7.90 -2.70
C ALA A 9 -7.73 9.17 -2.19
N ILE A 10 -8.50 10.10 -1.59
CA ILE A 10 -7.96 11.33 -0.99
C ILE A 10 -7.01 11.01 0.17
N VAL A 11 -7.40 10.08 1.06
CA VAL A 11 -6.56 9.65 2.18
C VAL A 11 -5.26 9.02 1.69
N MET A 12 -5.30 8.22 0.63
CA MET A 12 -4.13 7.59 0.05
C MET A 12 -3.16 8.62 -0.53
N ILE A 13 -3.67 9.61 -1.28
CA ILE A 13 -2.87 10.73 -1.79
C ILE A 13 -2.24 11.51 -0.63
N ARG A 14 -3.03 11.83 0.41
CA ARG A 14 -2.53 12.53 1.60
C ARG A 14 -1.45 11.72 2.33
N ALA A 15 -1.59 10.40 2.39
CA ALA A 15 -0.58 9.53 2.98
C ALA A 15 0.74 9.56 2.18
N GLN A 16 0.70 9.69 0.85
CA GLN A 16 1.92 9.84 0.05
C GLN A 16 2.65 11.15 0.35
N LEU A 17 1.92 12.25 0.59
CA LEU A 17 2.54 13.54 0.96
C LEU A 17 3.30 13.47 2.28
N ARG A 18 2.93 12.58 3.21
CA ARG A 18 3.65 12.37 4.47
C ARG A 18 5.06 11.81 4.27
N GLN A 19 5.36 11.19 3.13
CA GLN A 19 6.70 10.67 2.84
C GLN A 19 7.76 11.78 2.67
N TYR A 20 7.31 13.01 2.39
CA TYR A 20 8.16 14.21 2.31
C TYR A 20 8.53 14.78 3.68
N HIS A 21 8.08 14.17 4.78
CA HIS A 21 8.50 14.54 6.13
C HIS A 21 9.48 13.50 6.67
N LEU A 22 10.39 13.94 7.56
CA LEU A 22 11.41 13.04 8.13
C LEU A 22 10.76 11.90 8.95
N GLN A 23 9.76 12.22 9.78
CA GLN A 23 8.97 11.25 10.55
C GLN A 23 7.56 11.80 10.80
N GLY A 24 6.52 11.06 10.39
CA GLY A 24 5.12 11.44 10.65
C GLY A 24 4.79 12.85 10.16
N ASP A 25 4.30 13.71 11.05
CA ASP A 25 4.01 15.13 10.80
C ASP A 25 5.17 16.05 11.27
N GLY A 26 6.40 15.54 11.29
CA GLY A 26 7.64 16.28 11.63
C GLY A 26 8.08 17.28 10.56
N PRO A 27 9.31 17.81 10.62
CA PRO A 27 9.80 18.76 9.61
C PRO A 27 9.92 18.10 8.22
N TRP A 28 9.77 18.94 7.19
CA TRP A 28 10.00 18.56 5.80
C TRP A 28 11.42 18.06 5.60
N VAL A 29 11.60 17.11 4.68
CA VAL A 29 12.94 16.72 4.22
C VAL A 29 13.62 17.89 3.52
N GLU A 30 14.94 17.85 3.43
CA GLU A 30 15.73 18.90 2.80
C GLU A 30 15.25 19.19 1.37
N LYS A 31 15.38 20.45 0.93
CA LYS A 31 14.85 20.91 -0.36
C LYS A 31 15.33 20.07 -1.54
N GLU A 32 16.60 19.70 -1.57
CA GLU A 32 17.18 18.85 -2.61
C GLU A 32 16.53 17.45 -2.64
N MET A 33 16.27 16.90 -1.45
CA MET A 33 15.57 15.64 -1.28
C MET A 33 14.12 15.74 -1.79
N ILE A 34 13.39 16.81 -1.48
CA ILE A 34 12.03 17.03 -1.99
C ILE A 34 12.04 17.01 -3.53
N ILE A 35 12.94 17.76 -4.16
CA ILE A 35 13.04 17.85 -5.61
C ILE A 35 13.32 16.47 -6.21
N SER A 36 14.30 15.73 -5.68
CA SER A 36 14.65 14.39 -6.16
C SER A 36 13.49 13.39 -6.04
N MET A 37 12.78 13.40 -4.91
CA MET A 37 11.62 12.55 -4.66
C MET A 37 10.46 12.91 -5.60
N THR A 38 10.23 14.19 -5.85
CA THR A 38 9.19 14.65 -6.79
C THR A 38 9.54 14.25 -8.23
N ILE A 39 10.77 14.44 -8.68
CA ILE A 39 11.23 14.01 -10.01
C ILE A 39 11.04 12.50 -10.17
N THR A 40 11.44 11.72 -9.17
CA THR A 40 11.32 10.25 -9.18
C THR A 40 9.85 9.81 -9.21
N ALA A 41 8.96 10.48 -8.45
CA ALA A 41 7.53 10.20 -8.45
C ALA A 41 6.88 10.52 -9.81
N VAL A 42 7.20 11.68 -10.38
CA VAL A 42 6.72 12.07 -11.72
C VAL A 42 7.22 11.09 -12.78
N PHE A 43 8.49 10.66 -12.70
CA PHE A 43 9.04 9.65 -13.58
C PHE A 43 8.31 8.30 -13.45
N ALA A 44 7.98 7.86 -12.22
CA ALA A 44 7.20 6.65 -11.99
C ALA A 44 5.79 6.74 -12.62
N MET A 45 5.12 7.88 -12.45
CA MET A 45 3.81 8.12 -13.06
C MET A 45 3.88 8.17 -14.58
N ALA A 46 4.87 8.87 -15.13
CA ALA A 46 5.09 8.98 -16.57
C ALA A 46 5.42 7.62 -17.19
N SER A 47 6.32 6.85 -16.58
CA SER A 47 6.68 5.51 -17.06
C SER A 47 5.49 4.54 -17.02
N ALA A 48 4.67 4.56 -15.97
CA ALA A 48 3.44 3.75 -15.91
C ALA A 48 2.47 4.13 -17.03
N TRP A 49 2.28 5.43 -17.26
CA TRP A 49 1.36 5.96 -18.27
C TRP A 49 1.82 5.66 -19.71
N VAL A 50 3.12 5.78 -19.98
CA VAL A 50 3.71 5.43 -21.28
C VAL A 50 3.65 3.92 -21.50
N TRP A 51 4.05 3.11 -20.51
CA TRP A 51 4.09 1.65 -20.65
C TRP A 51 2.71 1.05 -20.92
N ALA A 52 1.66 1.57 -20.25
CA ALA A 52 0.29 1.15 -20.48
C ALA A 52 -0.21 1.37 -21.92
N ARG A 53 0.43 2.27 -22.68
CA ARG A 53 0.10 2.52 -24.10
C ARG A 53 0.91 1.70 -25.09
N ILE A 54 1.92 0.94 -24.65
CA ILE A 54 2.74 0.12 -25.54
C ILE A 54 1.95 -1.14 -25.91
N PRO A 55 1.50 -1.30 -27.16
CA PRO A 55 0.45 -2.25 -27.53
C PRO A 55 0.87 -3.72 -27.42
N LEU A 56 2.18 -4.02 -27.53
CA LEU A 56 2.72 -5.39 -27.46
C LEU A 56 3.26 -5.73 -26.06
N ALA A 57 4.06 -4.84 -25.46
CA ALA A 57 4.67 -5.08 -24.14
C ALA A 57 3.69 -4.89 -22.96
N GLY A 58 2.75 -3.94 -23.07
CA GLY A 58 1.79 -3.63 -22.00
C GLY A 58 0.74 -4.72 -21.75
N LYS A 59 0.52 -5.63 -22.71
CA LYS A 59 -0.43 -6.76 -22.56
C LYS A 59 0.15 -7.93 -21.77
N VAL A 60 1.47 -8.11 -21.80
CA VAL A 60 2.17 -9.21 -21.13
C VAL A 60 2.72 -8.74 -19.79
N PHE A 61 3.17 -7.49 -19.71
CA PHE A 61 3.83 -6.96 -18.53
C PHE A 61 3.02 -5.82 -17.89
N PRO A 62 2.52 -6.00 -16.66
CA PRO A 62 1.73 -4.97 -15.96
C PRO A 62 2.48 -3.64 -15.86
N ALA A 63 1.82 -2.56 -16.25
CA ALA A 63 2.40 -1.21 -16.20
C ALA A 63 2.95 -0.81 -14.81
N PRO A 64 2.31 -1.15 -13.67
CA PRO A 64 2.87 -0.85 -12.34
C PRO A 64 4.19 -1.57 -12.06
N LEU A 65 4.37 -2.79 -12.57
CA LEU A 65 5.65 -3.51 -12.41
C LEU A 65 6.74 -2.90 -13.28
N ALA A 66 6.40 -2.49 -14.51
CA ALA A 66 7.36 -1.84 -15.41
C ALA A 66 7.83 -0.51 -14.84
N SER A 67 6.89 0.32 -14.39
CA SER A 67 7.23 1.61 -13.80
C SER A 67 8.09 1.46 -12.56
N LEU A 68 7.82 0.46 -11.71
CA LEU A 68 8.64 0.16 -10.54
C LEU A 68 10.10 -0.15 -10.95
N ILE A 69 10.30 -1.06 -11.90
CA ILE A 69 11.65 -1.45 -12.36
C ILE A 69 12.36 -0.27 -13.00
N LEU A 70 11.70 0.44 -13.92
CA LEU A 70 12.27 1.60 -14.61
C LEU A 70 12.67 2.69 -13.62
N THR A 71 11.81 2.97 -12.64
CA THR A 71 12.07 3.98 -11.59
C THR A 71 13.21 3.54 -10.68
N ALA A 72 13.30 2.26 -10.32
CA ALA A 72 14.40 1.73 -9.54
C ALA A 72 15.73 1.84 -10.28
N VAL A 73 15.77 1.51 -11.58
CA VAL A 73 16.96 1.69 -12.43
C VAL A 73 17.33 3.16 -12.55
N PHE A 74 16.35 4.03 -12.82
CA PHE A 74 16.55 5.49 -12.89
C PHE A 74 17.18 6.06 -11.61
N ALA A 75 16.60 5.74 -10.45
CA ALA A 75 17.10 6.16 -9.14
C ALA A 75 18.43 5.49 -8.75
N PHE A 76 18.79 4.37 -9.38
CA PHE A 76 20.09 3.73 -9.19
C PHE A 76 21.19 4.38 -10.03
N VAL A 77 20.90 4.68 -11.30
CA VAL A 77 21.86 5.33 -12.22
C VAL A 77 22.19 6.75 -11.76
N LEU A 78 21.20 7.48 -11.25
CA LEU A 78 21.38 8.88 -10.82
C LEU A 78 21.75 9.04 -9.35
N LYS A 79 22.14 7.96 -8.66
CA LYS A 79 22.43 7.96 -7.21
C LYS A 79 23.50 8.97 -6.79
N ASP A 80 24.43 9.30 -7.69
CA ASP A 80 25.57 10.19 -7.41
C ASP A 80 25.21 11.68 -7.64
N VAL A 81 24.09 11.94 -8.32
CA VAL A 81 23.62 13.29 -8.70
C VAL A 81 22.38 13.71 -7.91
N MET A 82 21.52 12.74 -7.57
CA MET A 82 20.29 12.99 -6.83
C MET A 82 20.28 12.19 -5.53
N PRO A 83 20.03 12.83 -4.38
CA PRO A 83 19.79 12.10 -3.15
C PRO A 83 18.52 11.24 -3.30
N ARG A 84 18.43 10.14 -2.55
CA ARG A 84 17.30 9.20 -2.67
C ARG A 84 16.87 8.66 -1.32
N ARG A 85 15.56 8.49 -1.14
CA ARG A 85 14.98 7.82 0.02
C ARG A 85 14.50 6.46 -0.40
N THR A 86 15.13 5.40 0.11
CA THR A 86 14.77 4.04 -0.23
C THR A 86 13.79 3.46 0.77
N LEU A 87 13.10 2.37 0.40
CA LEU A 87 12.23 1.64 1.33
C LEU A 87 13.00 1.16 2.57
N LYS A 88 14.30 0.87 2.43
CA LYS A 88 15.20 0.50 3.53
C LYS A 88 15.31 1.61 4.58
N ASP A 89 15.28 2.87 4.14
CA ASP A 89 15.41 4.05 5.01
C ASP A 89 14.09 4.36 5.73
N VAL A 90 12.96 3.92 5.17
CA VAL A 90 11.61 4.16 5.72
C VAL A 90 11.17 3.02 6.64
N ALA A 91 11.28 1.77 6.17
CA ALA A 91 10.80 0.59 6.90
C ALA A 91 11.91 -0.11 7.71
N GLY A 92 13.14 0.40 7.67
CA GLY A 92 14.28 -0.17 8.36
C GLY A 92 14.92 -1.33 7.60
N ALA A 93 16.24 -1.44 7.70
CA ALA A 93 17.03 -2.46 7.03
C ALA A 93 16.67 -3.89 7.42
N GLN A 94 16.10 -4.08 8.60
CA GLN A 94 15.76 -5.41 9.12
C GLN A 94 14.56 -6.03 8.40
N THR A 95 13.60 -5.21 7.98
CA THR A 95 12.37 -5.63 7.29
C THR A 95 12.65 -6.29 5.93
N PHE A 96 13.79 -5.97 5.31
CA PHE A 96 14.19 -6.52 3.99
C PHE A 96 15.29 -7.59 4.09
N ARG A 97 15.67 -8.02 5.31
CA ARG A 97 16.58 -9.16 5.45
C ARG A 97 15.77 -10.40 5.07
N GLY A 98 16.06 -11.03 3.93
CA GLY A 98 15.44 -12.34 3.63
C GLY A 98 15.94 -13.40 4.62
N GLY A 99 15.17 -14.48 4.77
CA GLY A 99 15.58 -15.66 5.54
C GLY A 99 14.50 -16.20 6.46
N ILE A 100 14.78 -17.36 7.07
CA ILE A 100 13.86 -17.99 8.04
C ILE A 100 13.69 -17.12 9.29
N SER A 101 14.72 -16.34 9.65
CA SER A 101 14.71 -15.41 10.78
C SER A 101 13.74 -14.23 10.62
N THR A 102 13.17 -14.01 9.42
CA THR A 102 12.16 -12.97 9.17
C THR A 102 10.78 -13.54 8.89
N MET A 103 10.58 -14.84 9.09
CA MET A 103 9.26 -15.43 9.04
C MET A 103 8.40 -14.82 10.15
N PRO A 104 7.13 -14.46 9.88
CA PRO A 104 6.24 -13.95 10.93
C PRO A 104 6.16 -14.95 12.08
N SER A 105 6.59 -14.53 13.27
CA SER A 105 6.41 -15.31 14.49
C SER A 105 4.99 -15.13 15.00
N TRP A 106 4.43 -16.17 15.61
CA TRP A 106 3.19 -16.05 16.35
C TRP A 106 3.41 -15.17 17.58
N ASP A 107 2.83 -13.96 17.59
CA ASP A 107 2.98 -12.96 18.65
C ASP A 107 1.63 -12.60 19.31
N PHE A 108 0.68 -13.54 19.32
CA PHE A 108 -0.61 -13.34 19.97
C PHE A 108 -0.75 -14.19 21.24
N PRO A 109 -1.12 -13.60 22.40
CA PRO A 109 -1.39 -12.18 22.65
C PRO A 109 -0.10 -11.33 22.74
N PRO A 110 -0.06 -10.13 22.13
CA PRO A 110 1.12 -9.26 22.21
C PRO A 110 1.49 -8.89 23.64
N VAL A 111 2.79 -8.90 23.90
CA VAL A 111 3.39 -8.51 25.19
C VAL A 111 3.29 -6.99 25.36
N GLY A 112 3.05 -6.52 26.60
CA GLY A 112 2.96 -5.09 26.91
C GLY A 112 1.58 -4.46 26.67
N VAL A 113 0.57 -5.28 26.35
CA VAL A 113 -0.82 -4.87 26.21
C VAL A 113 -1.59 -5.18 27.49
N ASP A 114 -2.36 -4.22 28.00
CA ASP A 114 -3.23 -4.42 29.17
C ASP A 114 -4.58 -5.01 28.76
N TRP A 115 -4.64 -6.35 28.79
CA TRP A 115 -5.82 -7.13 28.44
C TRP A 115 -7.02 -6.97 29.38
N HIS A 116 -6.85 -6.33 30.54
CA HIS A 116 -7.95 -6.08 31.47
C HIS A 116 -8.58 -4.69 31.28
N SER A 117 -7.98 -3.85 30.45
CA SER A 117 -8.48 -2.49 30.19
C SER A 117 -9.76 -2.51 29.34
N GLY A 118 -10.89 -2.16 29.94
CA GLY A 118 -12.15 -1.97 29.22
C GLY A 118 -12.06 -0.90 28.10
N HIS A 119 -11.22 0.12 28.29
CA HIS A 119 -10.96 1.14 27.27
C HIS A 119 -10.25 0.57 26.05
N MET A 120 -9.32 -0.36 26.26
CA MET A 120 -8.64 -1.05 25.17
C MET A 120 -9.63 -1.91 24.38
N TRP A 121 -10.44 -2.73 25.07
CA TRP A 121 -11.46 -3.55 24.41
C TRP A 121 -12.48 -2.70 23.64
N ALA A 122 -12.89 -1.56 24.18
CA ALA A 122 -13.77 -0.64 23.46
C ALA A 122 -13.16 -0.13 22.15
N LYS A 123 -11.86 0.21 22.15
CA LYS A 123 -11.13 0.59 20.92
C LYS A 123 -11.04 -0.57 19.94
N VAL A 124 -10.62 -1.75 20.41
CA VAL A 124 -10.46 -2.95 19.57
C VAL A 124 -11.80 -3.30 18.92
N ILE A 125 -12.89 -3.39 19.68
CA ILE A 125 -14.21 -3.73 19.16
C ILE A 125 -14.69 -2.67 18.17
N SER A 126 -14.57 -1.37 18.50
CA SER A 126 -15.00 -0.30 17.59
C SER A 126 -14.22 -0.31 16.27
N THR A 127 -12.91 -0.55 16.32
CA THR A 127 -12.07 -0.64 15.14
C THR A 127 -12.34 -1.94 14.36
N ALA A 128 -12.40 -3.08 15.04
CA ALA A 128 -12.66 -4.39 14.44
C ALA A 128 -13.99 -4.41 13.69
N VAL A 129 -15.07 -3.84 14.26
CA VAL A 129 -16.37 -3.75 13.59
C VAL A 129 -16.28 -2.91 12.32
N ARG A 130 -15.56 -1.78 12.34
CA ARG A 130 -15.38 -0.94 11.13
C ARG A 130 -14.59 -1.69 10.05
N PHE A 131 -13.51 -2.38 10.42
CA PHE A 131 -12.70 -3.16 9.48
C PHE A 131 -13.46 -4.36 8.93
N ALA A 132 -14.24 -5.06 9.77
CA ALA A 132 -15.08 -6.18 9.34
C ALA A 132 -16.15 -5.73 8.34
N ILE A 133 -16.86 -4.63 8.61
CA ILE A 133 -17.87 -4.09 7.68
C ILE A 133 -17.23 -3.70 6.35
N VAL A 134 -16.10 -2.99 6.35
CA VAL A 134 -15.41 -2.61 5.11
C VAL A 134 -14.92 -3.84 4.35
N GLY A 135 -14.28 -4.78 5.05
CA GLY A 135 -13.78 -6.02 4.45
C GLY A 135 -14.88 -6.82 3.77
N LEU A 136 -15.99 -7.06 4.49
CA LEU A 136 -17.14 -7.79 3.96
C LEU A 136 -17.78 -7.05 2.77
N LEU A 137 -17.95 -5.73 2.84
CA LEU A 137 -18.51 -4.96 1.73
C LEU A 137 -17.64 -5.04 0.46
N GLU A 138 -16.32 -4.89 0.60
CA GLU A 138 -15.40 -4.95 -0.54
C GLU A 138 -15.34 -6.35 -1.15
N SER A 139 -15.30 -7.40 -0.32
CA SER A 139 -15.33 -8.77 -0.82
C SER A 139 -16.63 -9.09 -1.57
N LEU A 140 -17.79 -8.76 -1.00
CA LEU A 140 -19.09 -9.06 -1.62
C LEU A 140 -19.35 -8.27 -2.90
N MET A 141 -18.88 -7.03 -2.97
CA MET A 141 -18.89 -6.28 -4.24
C MET A 141 -18.01 -6.93 -5.29
N THR A 142 -16.85 -7.43 -4.87
CA THR A 142 -15.90 -8.11 -5.76
C THR A 142 -16.48 -9.44 -6.24
N GLU A 143 -17.10 -10.23 -5.38
CA GLU A 143 -17.81 -11.47 -5.73
C GLU A 143 -18.94 -11.19 -6.73
N ALA A 144 -19.78 -10.19 -6.46
CA ALA A 144 -20.86 -9.82 -7.37
C ALA A 144 -20.37 -9.35 -8.75
N LEU A 145 -19.22 -8.67 -8.81
CA LEU A 145 -18.61 -8.28 -10.08
C LEU A 145 -18.03 -9.50 -10.82
N ILE A 146 -17.36 -10.40 -10.10
CA ILE A 146 -16.83 -11.64 -10.67
C ILE A 146 -17.97 -12.47 -11.25
N ASP A 147 -19.04 -12.69 -10.49
CA ASP A 147 -20.22 -13.43 -10.92
C ASP A 147 -20.86 -12.87 -12.20
N GLN A 148 -20.90 -11.54 -12.35
CA GLN A 148 -21.38 -10.90 -13.57
C GLN A 148 -20.47 -11.16 -14.77
N ILE A 149 -19.15 -11.20 -14.56
CA ILE A 149 -18.17 -11.43 -15.63
C ILE A 149 -18.13 -12.92 -16.03
N THR A 150 -18.23 -13.83 -15.06
CA THR A 150 -18.11 -15.28 -15.26
C THR A 150 -19.45 -15.96 -15.54
N GLY A 151 -20.58 -15.30 -15.26
CA GLY A 151 -21.91 -15.89 -15.36
C GLY A 151 -22.17 -16.96 -14.30
N THR A 152 -21.46 -16.93 -13.18
CA THR A 152 -21.61 -17.88 -12.06
C THR A 152 -22.42 -17.26 -10.93
N SER A 153 -22.83 -18.09 -9.97
CA SER A 153 -23.37 -17.62 -8.69
C SER A 153 -22.45 -18.08 -7.56
N GLY A 154 -21.73 -17.14 -6.98
CA GLY A 154 -20.93 -17.31 -5.77
C GLY A 154 -21.79 -17.55 -4.53
N SER A 155 -21.13 -17.79 -3.41
CA SER A 155 -21.76 -17.99 -2.11
C SER A 155 -21.27 -16.94 -1.12
N MET A 156 -22.01 -15.83 -1.05
CA MET A 156 -21.83 -14.77 -0.05
C MET A 156 -21.65 -15.29 1.38
N ARG A 157 -22.35 -16.37 1.77
CA ARG A 157 -22.19 -16.96 3.11
C ARG A 157 -20.82 -17.60 3.33
N ARG A 158 -20.26 -18.25 2.31
CA ARG A 158 -18.92 -18.86 2.40
C ARG A 158 -17.86 -17.78 2.37
N GLU A 159 -18.06 -16.76 1.56
CA GLU A 159 -17.15 -15.62 1.47
C GLU A 159 -17.05 -14.87 2.79
N CYS A 160 -18.19 -14.53 3.41
CA CYS A 160 -18.21 -13.90 4.74
C CYS A 160 -17.60 -14.74 5.87
N PHE A 161 -17.51 -16.07 5.72
CA PHE A 161 -16.92 -16.95 6.72
C PHE A 161 -15.43 -17.20 6.48
N GLY A 162 -15.00 -17.19 5.21
CA GLY A 162 -13.60 -17.36 4.84
C GLY A 162 -12.77 -16.11 5.08
N GLN A 163 -13.40 -14.94 5.04
CA GLN A 163 -12.80 -13.64 5.31
C GLN A 163 -12.71 -13.33 6.81
#